data_AF-A0AAU3QKG2-F1
#
_entry.id   AF-A0AAU3QKG2-F1
#
_cell.length_a   1.000
_cell.length_b   1.000
_cell.length_c   1.000
_cell.angle_alpha   90.00
_cell.angle_beta   90.00
_cell.angle_gamma   90.00
#
_symmetry.space_group_name_H-M   'P 1'
#
loop_
_entity.id
_entity.type
_entity.pdbx_description
1 polymer ?
#
loop_
_entity_poly.entity_id
_entity_poly.type
_entity_poly.pdbx_seq_one_letter_code
_entity_poly.pdbx_strand_id
1 'polypeptide(L)'
;MTRPTPAVVPARMTRPPLPLVPARPVTTGPAPVPARPVTTGDVQQTVNLRTNTEKAMNVPHPPGRPPVTGLPRRSRRFLRAVPALALAASLAAVAGCSSSAEADDLRTPCGLVVDGSGSGAAGGRGFDAEAKLKATLVPFLTERHCGTLSFAPVTRSSQTSSCRVGDVDLDPPGDEMSDHDSMRRSARLRAAQGALAMLKCARTQGGSDVIGALARIGDAVPSGKETPSLLVVSDFEQADKEFTLRVREIATEESRERAVDTLLGDRGVPGIAGMDVYPVGYGMSHDAKPSEYRPFDAFWSEILTGRAKAHVHDDYRK
;
A
#
# COMPACT_ATOMS: atom_id res chain seq x y z
N MET A 1 60.95 -8.82 -40.62
CA MET A 1 61.20 -9.19 -39.20
C MET A 1 61.29 -7.91 -38.39
N THR A 2 60.33 -7.65 -37.52
CA THR A 2 60.23 -6.44 -36.68
C THR A 2 60.34 -6.83 -35.21
N ARG A 3 61.16 -6.10 -34.42
CA ARG A 3 61.28 -6.34 -32.98
C ARG A 3 60.06 -5.78 -32.23
N PRO A 4 59.52 -6.48 -31.22
CA PRO A 4 58.50 -5.92 -30.35
C PRO A 4 59.09 -4.88 -29.38
N THR A 5 58.34 -3.82 -29.10
CA THR A 5 58.67 -2.78 -28.12
C THR A 5 58.38 -3.29 -26.70
N PRO A 6 59.25 -3.03 -25.70
CA PRO A 6 58.97 -3.41 -24.32
C PRO A 6 57.82 -2.59 -23.72
N ALA A 7 56.97 -3.23 -22.92
CA ALA A 7 55.87 -2.57 -22.22
C ALA A 7 56.35 -1.77 -21.00
N VAL A 8 55.79 -0.57 -20.80
CA VAL A 8 56.07 0.27 -19.64
C VAL A 8 55.18 -0.13 -18.47
N VAL A 9 55.79 -0.48 -17.33
CA VAL A 9 55.07 -0.77 -16.08
C VAL A 9 54.78 0.53 -15.35
N PRO A 10 53.51 0.85 -14.99
CA PRO A 10 53.18 2.08 -14.28
C PRO A 10 53.69 2.06 -12.83
N ALA A 11 54.23 3.18 -12.36
CA ALA A 11 54.79 3.30 -11.01
C ALA A 11 53.71 3.24 -9.92
N ARG A 12 53.94 2.44 -8.88
CA ARG A 12 53.00 2.19 -7.77
C ARG A 12 53.02 3.36 -6.78
N MET A 13 52.11 4.33 -6.94
CA MET A 13 51.99 5.47 -6.02
C MET A 13 51.66 5.01 -4.58
N THR A 14 52.58 5.22 -3.65
CA THR A 14 52.35 5.08 -2.20
C THR A 14 51.59 6.29 -1.67
N ARG A 15 50.42 6.08 -1.07
CA ARG A 15 49.69 7.14 -0.36
C ARG A 15 50.50 7.66 0.84
N PRO A 16 50.55 8.98 1.09
CA PRO A 16 51.09 9.51 2.33
C PRO A 16 50.19 9.14 3.53
N PRO A 17 50.73 9.04 4.75
CA PRO A 17 49.93 8.81 5.96
C PRO A 17 49.07 10.03 6.28
N LEU A 18 47.85 9.79 6.79
CA LEU A 18 46.97 10.84 7.28
C LEU A 18 47.46 11.36 8.65
N PRO A 19 47.30 12.67 8.95
CA PRO A 19 47.64 13.22 10.26
C PRO A 19 46.70 12.69 11.35
N LEU A 20 47.26 12.34 12.51
CA LEU A 20 46.51 11.93 13.68
C LEU A 20 45.75 13.14 14.26
N VAL A 21 44.41 13.08 14.23
CA VAL A 21 43.54 14.05 14.89
C VAL A 21 43.53 13.78 16.40
N PRO A 22 43.81 14.76 17.27
CA PRO A 22 43.77 14.56 18.71
C PRO A 22 42.33 14.29 19.20
N ALA A 23 42.17 13.32 20.07
CA ALA A 23 40.86 12.97 20.65
C ALA A 23 40.29 14.14 21.47
N ARG A 24 39.01 14.46 21.27
CA ARG A 24 38.29 15.42 22.12
C ARG A 24 38.08 14.84 23.53
N PRO A 25 38.18 15.66 24.60
CA PRO A 25 37.87 15.20 25.95
C PRO A 25 36.37 14.86 26.07
N VAL A 26 36.07 13.78 26.80
CA VAL A 26 34.69 13.36 27.07
C VAL A 26 34.12 14.20 28.21
N THR A 27 33.24 15.15 27.88
CA THR A 27 32.42 15.84 28.88
C THR A 27 31.35 14.90 29.41
N THR A 28 31.50 14.46 30.66
CA THR A 28 30.47 13.73 31.40
C THR A 28 29.26 14.63 31.64
N GLY A 29 28.11 14.29 31.06
CA GLY A 29 26.83 14.96 31.35
C GLY A 29 26.35 14.71 32.79
N PRO A 30 25.43 15.55 33.30
CA PRO A 30 24.86 15.39 34.64
C PRO A 30 24.00 14.11 34.74
N ALA A 31 23.93 13.55 35.95
CA ALA A 31 23.18 12.33 36.23
C ALA A 31 21.65 12.48 36.02
N PRO A 32 20.94 11.41 35.63
CA PRO A 32 19.50 11.45 35.44
C PRO A 32 18.75 11.64 36.77
N VAL A 33 17.70 12.48 36.74
CA VAL A 33 16.79 12.70 37.87
C VAL A 33 15.93 11.45 38.10
N PRO A 34 15.73 10.98 39.35
CA PRO A 34 14.90 9.81 39.62
C PRO A 34 13.43 10.06 39.28
N ALA A 35 12.81 9.09 38.59
CA ALA A 35 11.38 9.15 38.24
C ALA A 35 10.49 9.06 39.50
N ARG A 36 9.40 9.84 39.52
CA ARG A 36 8.34 9.68 40.53
C ARG A 36 7.53 8.41 40.28
N PRO A 37 7.06 7.71 41.34
CA PRO A 37 6.19 6.54 41.17
C PRO A 37 4.82 6.95 40.62
N VAL A 38 4.28 6.11 39.74
CA VAL A 38 2.88 6.22 39.26
C VAL A 38 1.98 5.50 40.26
N THR A 39 1.02 6.21 40.85
CA THR A 39 0.00 5.64 41.73
C THR A 39 -1.07 4.91 40.92
N THR A 40 -1.34 3.66 41.27
CA THR A 40 -2.41 2.85 40.67
C THR A 40 -3.77 3.18 41.29
N GLY A 41 -4.71 3.63 40.44
CA GLY A 41 -6.13 3.87 40.74
C GLY A 41 -6.76 4.56 39.51
N ASP A 42 -7.93 4.18 38.99
CA ASP A 42 -8.86 3.12 39.42
C ASP A 42 -9.34 2.26 38.24
N VAL A 43 -9.76 1.04 38.56
CA VAL A 43 -10.43 0.13 37.62
C VAL A 43 -11.81 -0.22 38.18
N GLN A 44 -12.88 0.34 37.62
CA GLN A 44 -14.15 -0.38 37.41
C GLN A 44 -15.24 0.44 36.69
N GLN A 45 -16.07 -0.29 35.93
CA GLN A 45 -17.47 0.03 35.56
C GLN A 45 -17.71 1.26 34.63
N THR A 46 -18.77 1.31 33.82
CA THR A 46 -19.89 0.36 33.64
C THR A 46 -20.30 0.24 32.17
N VAL A 47 -20.71 -0.97 31.74
CA VAL A 47 -21.55 -1.14 30.54
C VAL A 47 -22.99 -0.74 30.87
N ASN A 48 -23.67 -0.01 29.99
CA ASN A 48 -25.12 -0.05 29.91
C ASN A 48 -25.66 0.42 28.56
N LEU A 49 -26.68 -0.29 28.05
CA LEU A 49 -27.45 0.12 26.87
C LEU A 49 -28.48 1.18 27.26
N ARG A 50 -28.82 2.09 26.33
CA ARG A 50 -30.17 2.69 26.30
C ARG A 50 -30.57 3.12 24.89
N THR A 51 -31.58 2.46 24.35
CA THR A 51 -32.36 2.86 23.18
C THR A 51 -33.27 4.04 23.51
N ASN A 52 -33.49 4.96 22.57
CA ASN A 52 -34.60 5.92 22.61
C ASN A 52 -35.05 6.33 21.18
N THR A 53 -35.92 5.50 20.63
CA THR A 53 -37.31 5.84 20.26
C THR A 53 -37.65 7.24 19.69
N GLU A 54 -38.27 7.22 18.49
CA GLU A 54 -39.23 8.17 17.91
C GLU A 54 -38.93 9.68 17.80
N LYS A 55 -39.01 10.18 16.55
CA LYS A 55 -39.95 11.26 16.22
C LYS A 55 -40.43 11.15 14.76
N ALA A 56 -41.74 11.07 14.55
CA ALA A 56 -42.36 10.96 13.23
C ALA A 56 -43.38 12.08 12.96
N MET A 57 -43.55 12.43 11.69
CA MET A 57 -44.66 13.24 11.15
C MET A 57 -45.07 12.60 9.80
N ASN A 58 -46.30 12.12 9.57
CA ASN A 58 -47.58 12.82 9.33
C ASN A 58 -47.47 13.84 8.17
N VAL A 59 -48.29 13.83 7.09
CA VAL A 59 -49.52 13.09 6.63
C VAL A 59 -49.56 13.22 5.07
N PRO A 60 -50.63 12.91 4.26
CA PRO A 60 -51.73 11.93 4.33
C PRO A 60 -51.93 11.06 3.04
N HIS A 61 -52.97 10.22 3.08
CA HIS A 61 -53.67 9.51 1.98
C HIS A 61 -55.17 9.42 2.38
N PRO A 62 -56.13 8.81 1.63
CA PRO A 62 -56.11 8.14 0.32
C PRO A 62 -56.97 9.02 -0.67
N PRO A 63 -58.04 8.62 -1.43
CA PRO A 63 -58.56 7.32 -1.91
C PRO A 63 -58.98 7.24 -3.41
N GLY A 64 -59.35 6.03 -3.87
CA GLY A 64 -60.07 5.78 -5.13
C GLY A 64 -60.35 4.27 -5.36
N ARG A 65 -61.60 3.87 -5.71
CA ARG A 65 -62.07 2.47 -5.90
C ARG A 65 -63.53 2.44 -6.43
N PRO A 66 -64.11 1.31 -6.94
CA PRO A 66 -63.54 0.06 -7.46
C PRO A 66 -63.76 -0.12 -9.01
N PRO A 67 -64.86 -0.66 -9.63
CA PRO A 67 -65.55 -1.98 -9.48
C PRO A 67 -65.81 -2.83 -10.78
N VAL A 68 -65.66 -4.16 -10.64
CA VAL A 68 -66.34 -5.31 -11.35
C VAL A 68 -66.37 -5.45 -12.90
N THR A 69 -65.84 -6.58 -13.42
CA THR A 69 -66.47 -7.60 -14.34
C THR A 69 -65.36 -8.53 -14.90
N GLY A 70 -65.53 -9.82 -15.20
CA GLY A 70 -66.64 -10.78 -15.01
C GLY A 70 -66.19 -12.24 -15.33
N LEU A 71 -67.07 -13.24 -15.12
CA LEU A 71 -66.92 -14.68 -15.46
C LEU A 71 -68.22 -15.13 -16.15
N PRO A 72 -68.29 -16.15 -17.06
CA PRO A 72 -67.81 -17.53 -16.80
C PRO A 72 -67.45 -18.44 -18.02
N ARG A 73 -67.02 -19.71 -17.74
CA ARG A 73 -67.27 -21.01 -18.48
C ARG A 73 -67.02 -21.09 -20.03
N ARG A 74 -66.67 -22.22 -20.68
CA ARG A 74 -66.91 -23.66 -20.39
C ARG A 74 -66.05 -24.59 -21.29
N SER A 75 -65.58 -25.73 -20.75
CA SER A 75 -65.19 -26.98 -21.49
C SER A 75 -63.98 -26.90 -22.45
N ARG A 76 -63.31 -27.99 -22.86
CA ARG A 76 -63.62 -29.44 -22.80
C ARG A 76 -62.51 -30.27 -22.11
N ARG A 77 -62.85 -31.51 -21.76
CA ARG A 77 -61.93 -32.58 -21.33
C ARG A 77 -61.19 -33.13 -22.57
N PHE A 78 -60.01 -33.72 -22.39
CA PHE A 78 -59.84 -35.19 -22.48
C PHE A 78 -58.46 -35.65 -21.97
N LEU A 79 -58.39 -36.92 -21.56
CA LEU A 79 -57.23 -37.53 -20.91
C LEU A 79 -56.12 -37.86 -21.92
N ARG A 80 -54.87 -37.81 -21.45
CA ARG A 80 -53.95 -38.97 -21.51
C ARG A 80 -52.82 -38.78 -20.50
N ALA A 81 -52.50 -39.85 -19.78
CA ALA A 81 -51.37 -39.90 -18.85
C ALA A 81 -50.18 -40.59 -19.53
N VAL A 82 -48.98 -40.09 -19.25
CA VAL A 82 -47.68 -40.73 -19.53
C VAL A 82 -46.85 -40.53 -18.25
N PRO A 83 -46.17 -41.57 -17.72
CA PRO A 83 -45.68 -41.55 -16.34
C PRO A 83 -44.46 -40.67 -16.13
N ALA A 84 -44.30 -40.16 -14.90
CA ALA A 84 -43.08 -39.51 -14.47
C ALA A 84 -41.97 -40.56 -14.25
N LEU A 85 -40.92 -40.52 -15.07
CA LEU A 85 -39.62 -41.10 -14.71
C LEU A 85 -38.81 -40.04 -13.97
N ALA A 86 -38.75 -40.16 -12.65
CA ALA A 86 -37.81 -39.43 -11.81
C ALA A 86 -36.60 -40.33 -11.46
N LEU A 87 -35.55 -39.72 -10.90
CA LEU A 87 -34.26 -40.31 -10.54
C LEU A 87 -33.34 -40.68 -11.72
N ALA A 88 -32.59 -39.69 -12.18
CA ALA A 88 -31.13 -39.83 -12.35
C ALA A 88 -30.48 -38.71 -11.53
N ALA A 89 -29.74 -39.05 -10.47
CA ALA A 89 -29.24 -38.06 -9.51
C ALA A 89 -27.95 -37.40 -10.02
N SER A 90 -28.07 -36.19 -10.57
CA SER A 90 -26.92 -35.33 -10.91
C SER A 90 -26.30 -34.68 -9.66
N LEU A 91 -25.91 -35.50 -8.69
CA LEU A 91 -24.98 -35.11 -7.63
C LEU A 91 -23.56 -35.00 -8.22
N ALA A 92 -23.38 -34.00 -9.08
CA ALA A 92 -22.08 -33.46 -9.44
C ALA A 92 -21.52 -32.73 -8.21
N ALA A 93 -21.11 -33.51 -7.21
CA ALA A 93 -20.37 -33.03 -6.06
C ALA A 93 -18.99 -32.60 -6.54
N VAL A 94 -18.91 -31.38 -7.07
CA VAL A 94 -17.68 -30.60 -7.16
C VAL A 94 -17.25 -30.24 -5.74
N ALA A 95 -16.80 -31.26 -5.01
CA ALA A 95 -15.85 -31.11 -3.93
C ALA A 95 -14.61 -30.48 -4.55
N GLY A 96 -14.55 -29.15 -4.49
CA GLY A 96 -13.44 -28.38 -5.02
C GLY A 96 -12.19 -28.72 -4.26
N CYS A 97 -11.40 -29.67 -4.78
CA CYS A 97 -10.00 -29.81 -4.42
C CYS A 97 -9.25 -28.57 -4.95
N SER A 98 -9.42 -27.44 -4.27
CA SER A 98 -8.61 -26.23 -4.43
C SER A 98 -7.23 -26.44 -3.79
N SER A 99 -6.59 -27.56 -4.15
CA SER A 99 -5.25 -27.93 -3.72
C SER A 99 -4.21 -27.29 -4.64
N SER A 100 -3.13 -26.81 -4.04
CA SER A 100 -1.83 -26.48 -4.64
C SER A 100 -1.72 -25.46 -5.77
N ALA A 101 -2.81 -24.97 -6.39
CA ALA A 101 -2.71 -23.94 -7.44
C ALA A 101 -2.08 -22.61 -6.96
N GLU A 102 -2.23 -22.28 -5.67
CA GLU A 102 -1.60 -21.11 -5.04
C GLU A 102 -0.22 -21.46 -4.41
N ALA A 103 0.26 -22.70 -4.56
CA ALA A 103 1.36 -23.24 -3.76
C ALA A 103 2.72 -23.31 -4.45
N ASP A 104 2.78 -23.34 -5.78
CA ASP A 104 4.04 -23.43 -6.52
C ASP A 104 4.63 -22.06 -6.90
N ASP A 105 3.86 -20.96 -6.80
CA ASP A 105 4.15 -19.68 -7.47
C ASP A 105 4.22 -18.43 -6.58
N LEU A 106 4.27 -18.56 -5.23
CA LEU A 106 4.52 -17.41 -4.34
C LEU A 106 5.99 -16.95 -4.38
N ARG A 107 6.38 -16.36 -5.52
CA ARG A 107 7.77 -16.03 -5.87
C ARG A 107 8.03 -14.53 -6.00
N THR A 108 6.98 -13.72 -6.19
CA THR A 108 7.10 -12.28 -6.43
C THR A 108 7.63 -11.57 -5.18
N PRO A 109 8.76 -10.83 -5.27
CA PRO A 109 9.16 -9.91 -4.22
C PRO A 109 8.21 -8.72 -4.19
N CYS A 110 7.57 -8.46 -3.06
CA CYS A 110 6.61 -7.36 -2.94
C CYS A 110 7.05 -6.27 -1.96
N GLY A 111 6.69 -5.04 -2.26
CA GLY A 111 6.87 -3.88 -1.39
C GLY A 111 5.55 -3.23 -1.00
N LEU A 112 5.51 -2.65 0.19
CA LEU A 112 4.46 -1.74 0.63
C LEU A 112 5.07 -0.39 1.03
N VAL A 113 4.64 0.66 0.35
CA VAL A 113 4.72 2.04 0.84
C VAL A 113 3.36 2.42 1.44
N VAL A 114 3.36 2.94 2.67
CA VAL A 114 2.14 3.43 3.34
C VAL A 114 2.28 4.87 3.83
N ASP A 115 1.27 5.69 3.57
CA ASP A 115 1.30 7.11 3.85
C ASP A 115 0.87 7.46 5.28
N GLY A 116 1.85 7.84 6.11
CA GLY A 116 1.62 8.35 7.45
C GLY A 116 1.62 9.87 7.56
N SER A 117 1.50 10.60 6.45
CA SER A 117 1.46 12.06 6.46
C SER A 117 0.10 12.59 6.97
N GLY A 118 -0.04 13.91 6.97
CA GLY A 118 -1.30 14.58 7.32
C GLY A 118 -2.37 14.54 6.23
N SER A 119 -2.03 14.16 4.98
CA SER A 119 -3.01 14.04 3.89
C SER A 119 -3.75 12.70 3.97
N GLY A 120 -3.05 11.60 4.30
CA GLY A 120 -3.60 10.27 4.59
C GLY A 120 -4.37 10.12 5.92
N ALA A 121 -4.96 11.20 6.42
CA ALA A 121 -5.74 11.23 7.67
C ALA A 121 -7.25 11.30 7.39
N ALA A 122 -8.00 10.35 7.96
CA ALA A 122 -9.45 10.29 7.85
C ALA A 122 -10.12 11.61 8.30
N GLY A 123 -11.00 12.14 7.45
CA GLY A 123 -11.63 13.46 7.63
C GLY A 123 -11.02 14.57 6.75
N GLY A 124 -9.92 14.30 6.03
CA GLY A 124 -9.39 15.15 4.97
C GLY A 124 -10.21 15.10 3.67
N ARG A 125 -9.81 15.92 2.68
CA ARG A 125 -10.46 16.02 1.36
C ARG A 125 -10.02 14.90 0.40
N GLY A 126 -10.35 13.65 0.71
CA GLY A 126 -10.35 12.55 -0.27
C GLY A 126 -9.74 11.23 0.19
N PHE A 127 -8.62 11.24 0.92
CA PHE A 127 -7.80 10.05 1.16
C PHE A 127 -7.79 9.60 2.63
N ASP A 128 -8.08 8.32 2.87
CA ASP A 128 -7.87 7.63 4.16
C ASP A 128 -6.93 6.44 3.93
N ALA A 129 -5.65 6.64 4.26
CA ALA A 129 -4.62 5.62 4.10
C ALA A 129 -4.92 4.34 4.91
N GLU A 130 -5.66 4.41 6.00
CA GLU A 130 -5.95 3.25 6.84
C GLU A 130 -7.12 2.43 6.29
N ALA A 131 -8.17 3.09 5.80
CA ALA A 131 -9.26 2.42 5.09
C ALA A 131 -8.76 1.79 3.77
N LYS A 132 -7.94 2.52 3.00
CA LYS A 132 -7.33 2.01 1.76
C LYS A 132 -6.42 0.82 2.02
N LEU A 133 -5.47 0.91 2.96
CA LEU A 133 -4.59 -0.20 3.33
C LEU A 133 -5.35 -1.48 3.71
N LYS A 134 -6.41 -1.35 4.53
CA LYS A 134 -7.25 -2.49 4.95
C LYS A 134 -8.02 -3.11 3.78
N ALA A 135 -8.38 -2.32 2.78
CA ALA A 135 -9.12 -2.79 1.61
C ALA A 135 -8.21 -3.45 0.55
N THR A 136 -7.01 -2.91 0.29
CA THR A 136 -6.19 -3.34 -0.86
C THR A 136 -5.06 -4.30 -0.54
N LEU A 137 -4.48 -4.30 0.67
CA LEU A 137 -3.26 -5.06 0.94
C LEU A 137 -3.42 -6.57 0.74
N VAL A 138 -4.42 -7.21 1.37
CA VAL A 138 -4.57 -8.67 1.29
C VAL A 138 -4.97 -9.15 -0.12
N PRO A 139 -5.87 -8.45 -0.86
CA PRO A 139 -6.08 -8.69 -2.29
C PRO A 139 -4.78 -8.59 -3.09
N PHE A 140 -4.04 -7.48 -3.00
CA PHE A 140 -2.76 -7.27 -3.69
C PHE A 140 -1.75 -8.40 -3.43
N LEU A 141 -1.55 -8.81 -2.17
CA LEU A 141 -0.61 -9.89 -1.83
C LEU A 141 -0.98 -11.24 -2.44
N THR A 142 -2.27 -11.47 -2.68
CA THR A 142 -2.79 -12.69 -3.29
C THR A 142 -2.74 -12.60 -4.82
N GLU A 143 -3.25 -11.50 -5.38
CA GLU A 143 -3.37 -11.23 -6.82
C GLU A 143 -2.03 -11.00 -7.52
N ARG A 144 -0.95 -10.66 -6.80
CA ARG A 144 0.44 -10.57 -7.31
C ARG A 144 1.32 -11.76 -6.92
N HIS A 145 0.76 -12.79 -6.28
CA HIS A 145 1.49 -13.99 -5.83
C HIS A 145 2.75 -13.64 -5.00
N CYS A 146 2.60 -12.75 -4.02
CA CYS A 146 3.71 -12.25 -3.22
C CYS A 146 4.30 -13.33 -2.30
N GLY A 147 5.57 -13.66 -2.50
CA GLY A 147 6.34 -14.56 -1.62
C GLY A 147 6.98 -13.84 -0.42
N THR A 148 7.31 -12.56 -0.58
CA THR A 148 7.86 -11.72 0.52
C THR A 148 7.22 -10.33 0.49
N LEU A 149 7.18 -9.65 1.65
CA LEU A 149 6.76 -8.25 1.74
C LEU A 149 7.74 -7.40 2.56
N SER A 150 8.26 -6.35 1.93
CA SER A 150 9.06 -5.29 2.57
C SER A 150 8.26 -4.00 2.82
N PHE A 151 8.76 -3.14 3.73
CA PHE A 151 7.98 -2.06 4.34
C PHE A 151 8.69 -0.69 4.37
N ALA A 152 8.06 0.33 3.76
CA ALA A 152 8.48 1.73 3.83
C ALA A 152 7.32 2.67 4.26
N PRO A 153 7.52 3.57 5.23
CA PRO A 153 6.55 4.60 5.58
C PRO A 153 6.84 5.91 4.84
N VAL A 154 5.80 6.59 4.35
CA VAL A 154 5.88 8.02 4.02
C VAL A 154 5.82 8.82 5.33
N THR A 155 6.84 9.65 5.56
CA THR A 155 7.00 10.56 6.71
C THR A 155 7.75 11.81 6.24
N ARG A 156 8.10 12.77 7.12
CA ARG A 156 8.94 13.94 6.76
C ARG A 156 10.36 13.59 6.26
N SER A 157 10.86 12.38 6.51
CA SER A 157 12.25 11.97 6.16
C SER A 157 12.34 10.43 6.06
N SER A 158 11.64 9.86 5.07
CA SER A 158 11.23 8.45 5.01
C SER A 158 12.40 7.45 5.00
N GLN A 159 13.48 7.77 4.28
CA GLN A 159 14.73 7.00 4.26
C GLN A 159 15.30 6.78 5.67
N THR A 160 15.20 7.81 6.53
CA THR A 160 15.72 7.80 7.90
C THR A 160 14.71 7.38 8.97
N SER A 161 13.45 7.16 8.60
CA SER A 161 12.38 6.97 9.58
C SER A 161 12.61 5.74 10.48
N SER A 162 12.49 5.97 11.79
CA SER A 162 12.51 4.94 12.83
C SER A 162 11.27 4.03 12.82
N CYS A 163 10.22 4.39 12.08
CA CYS A 163 9.10 3.49 11.84
C CYS A 163 9.57 2.36 10.91
N ARG A 164 9.67 1.16 11.47
CA ARG A 164 10.19 -0.05 10.82
C ARG A 164 9.35 -1.24 11.21
N VAL A 165 9.14 -2.11 10.24
CA VAL A 165 8.57 -3.45 10.37
C VAL A 165 9.56 -4.36 9.66
N GLY A 166 9.84 -5.53 10.25
CA GLY A 166 10.69 -6.52 9.58
C GLY A 166 9.98 -7.13 8.39
N ASP A 167 10.72 -7.48 7.34
CA ASP A 167 10.15 -8.10 6.15
C ASP A 167 9.38 -9.39 6.52
N VAL A 168 8.24 -9.60 5.87
CA VAL A 168 7.38 -10.76 6.11
C VAL A 168 7.56 -11.75 4.99
N ASP A 169 8.09 -12.92 5.33
CA ASP A 169 7.95 -14.14 4.54
C ASP A 169 6.46 -14.53 4.50
N LEU A 170 5.90 -14.56 3.29
CA LEU A 170 4.49 -14.87 3.01
C LEU A 170 4.27 -16.32 2.59
N ASP A 171 5.35 -17.05 2.27
CA ASP A 171 5.34 -18.49 2.02
C ASP A 171 6.31 -19.23 2.98
N PRO A 172 6.08 -19.12 4.31
CA PRO A 172 7.02 -19.60 5.30
C PRO A 172 7.21 -21.12 5.21
N PRO A 173 8.45 -21.63 5.35
CA PRO A 173 8.76 -23.04 5.12
C PRO A 173 8.04 -23.96 6.11
N GLY A 174 7.43 -25.02 5.57
CA GLY A 174 6.81 -26.12 6.30
C GLY A 174 7.26 -27.48 5.77
N ASP A 175 6.81 -28.54 6.43
CA ASP A 175 7.02 -29.94 6.02
C ASP A 175 5.81 -30.51 5.25
N GLU A 176 5.86 -31.81 4.92
CA GLU A 176 4.76 -32.53 4.22
C GLU A 176 3.46 -32.63 5.05
N MET A 177 3.53 -32.37 6.36
CA MET A 177 2.39 -32.43 7.29
C MET A 177 1.83 -31.04 7.64
N SER A 178 2.44 -29.97 7.12
CA SER A 178 2.13 -28.59 7.48
C SER A 178 0.92 -28.05 6.70
N ASP A 179 0.02 -27.34 7.38
CA ASP A 179 -1.06 -26.57 6.75
C ASP A 179 -0.49 -25.25 6.18
N HIS A 180 0.17 -25.38 5.02
CA HIS A 180 0.80 -24.27 4.30
C HIS A 180 -0.16 -23.11 4.07
N ASP A 181 -1.44 -23.39 3.74
CA ASP A 181 -2.43 -22.33 3.53
C ASP A 181 -2.76 -21.59 4.82
N SER A 182 -2.81 -22.27 5.97
CA SER A 182 -2.97 -21.63 7.28
C SER A 182 -1.74 -20.82 7.68
N MET A 183 -0.54 -21.29 7.34
CA MET A 183 0.71 -20.56 7.54
C MET A 183 0.78 -19.29 6.67
N ARG A 184 0.40 -19.38 5.39
CA ARG A 184 0.26 -18.26 4.44
C ARG A 184 -0.80 -17.25 4.87
N ARG A 185 -2.01 -17.71 5.25
CA ARG A 185 -3.07 -16.87 5.84
C ARG A 185 -2.56 -16.14 7.09
N SER A 186 -1.84 -16.84 7.97
CA SER A 186 -1.22 -16.26 9.17
C SER A 186 -0.13 -15.24 8.83
N ALA A 187 0.66 -15.47 7.78
CA ALA A 187 1.66 -14.52 7.30
C ALA A 187 1.04 -13.23 6.74
N ARG A 188 0.01 -13.35 5.90
CA ARG A 188 -0.75 -12.20 5.37
C ARG A 188 -1.43 -11.39 6.49
N LEU A 189 -1.90 -12.05 7.56
CA LEU A 189 -2.39 -11.37 8.76
C LEU A 189 -1.27 -10.64 9.53
N ARG A 190 -0.08 -11.24 9.71
CA ARG A 190 1.09 -10.55 10.30
C ARG A 190 1.50 -9.33 9.47
N ALA A 191 1.53 -9.45 8.14
CA ALA A 191 1.82 -8.36 7.23
C ALA A 191 0.83 -7.18 7.38
N ALA A 192 -0.47 -7.46 7.43
CA ALA A 192 -1.49 -6.43 7.65
C ALA A 192 -1.39 -5.75 9.02
N GLN A 193 -1.10 -6.51 10.09
CA GLN A 193 -0.87 -5.96 11.43
C GLN A 193 0.40 -5.08 11.47
N GLY A 194 1.48 -5.53 10.83
CA GLY A 194 2.71 -4.76 10.68
C GLY A 194 2.49 -3.45 9.93
N ALA A 195 1.82 -3.50 8.77
CA ALA A 195 1.48 -2.33 7.98
C ALA A 195 0.66 -1.29 8.78
N LEU A 196 -0.34 -1.72 9.55
CA LEU A 196 -1.14 -0.85 10.42
C LEU A 196 -0.31 -0.26 11.58
N ALA A 197 0.60 -1.03 12.16
CA ALA A 197 1.53 -0.54 13.18
C ALA A 197 2.52 0.49 12.61
N MET A 198 3.03 0.27 11.39
CA MET A 198 3.88 1.22 10.66
C MET A 198 3.13 2.51 10.35
N LEU A 199 1.91 2.44 9.83
CA LEU A 199 1.06 3.60 9.56
C LEU A 199 0.79 4.42 10.83
N LYS A 200 0.44 3.75 11.94
CA LYS A 200 0.25 4.41 13.25
C LYS A 200 1.52 5.08 13.76
N CYS A 201 2.68 4.47 13.54
CA CYS A 201 3.98 5.07 13.86
C CYS A 201 4.28 6.29 12.98
N ALA A 202 4.12 6.16 11.66
CA ALA A 202 4.45 7.18 10.68
C ALA A 202 3.65 8.48 10.89
N ARG A 203 2.37 8.34 11.27
CA ARG A 203 1.48 9.44 11.70
C ARG A 203 2.00 10.27 12.87
N THR A 204 2.98 9.79 13.66
CA THR A 204 3.63 10.58 14.73
C THR A 204 4.75 11.49 14.22
N GLN A 205 5.28 11.24 13.02
CA GLN A 205 6.43 11.96 12.47
C GLN A 205 6.01 13.15 11.61
N GLY A 206 4.80 13.08 11.01
CA GLY A 206 4.22 14.10 10.14
C GLY A 206 5.05 14.34 8.87
N GLY A 207 4.61 15.28 8.02
CA GLY A 207 5.24 15.55 6.70
C GLY A 207 5.11 14.38 5.71
N SER A 208 5.52 14.60 4.47
CA SER A 208 5.41 13.62 3.39
C SER A 208 6.62 13.64 2.45
N ASP A 209 7.47 12.62 2.56
CA ASP A 209 8.62 12.36 1.71
C ASP A 209 8.36 11.06 0.94
N VAL A 210 7.62 11.18 -0.16
CA VAL A 210 7.23 10.06 -1.03
C VAL A 210 8.46 9.55 -1.79
N ILE A 211 9.31 10.44 -2.29
CA ILE A 211 10.58 10.06 -2.94
C ILE A 211 11.48 9.22 -2.03
N GLY A 212 11.72 9.66 -0.78
CA GLY A 212 12.50 8.87 0.18
C GLY A 212 11.80 7.61 0.70
N ALA A 213 10.48 7.45 0.48
CA ALA A 213 9.79 6.18 0.73
C ALA A 213 9.95 5.22 -0.46
N LEU A 214 9.90 5.74 -1.69
CA LEU A 214 10.14 5.00 -2.94
C LEU A 214 11.61 4.59 -3.09
N ALA A 215 12.57 5.43 -2.67
CA ALA A 215 13.99 5.06 -2.60
C ALA A 215 14.18 3.92 -1.59
N ARG A 216 13.73 4.11 -0.34
CA ARG A 216 13.83 3.12 0.73
C ARG A 216 13.21 1.76 0.39
N ILE A 217 12.09 1.72 -0.35
CA ILE A 217 11.49 0.43 -0.75
C ILE A 217 12.23 -0.19 -1.93
N GLY A 218 12.78 0.61 -2.86
CA GLY A 218 13.68 0.14 -3.91
C GLY A 218 15.00 -0.43 -3.38
N ASP A 219 15.53 0.13 -2.28
CA ASP A 219 16.70 -0.40 -1.57
C ASP A 219 16.41 -1.72 -0.82
N ALA A 220 15.16 -1.95 -0.43
CA ALA A 220 14.77 -3.04 0.46
C ALA A 220 14.19 -4.27 -0.26
N VAL A 221 13.39 -4.06 -1.32
CA VAL A 221 12.78 -5.15 -2.09
C VAL A 221 13.85 -5.81 -2.97
N PRO A 222 14.11 -7.12 -2.83
CA PRO A 222 15.19 -7.76 -3.55
C PRO A 222 14.92 -7.86 -5.06
N SER A 223 15.84 -7.36 -5.87
CA SER A 223 15.86 -7.61 -7.31
C SER A 223 16.20 -9.08 -7.60
N GLY A 224 15.43 -9.74 -8.47
CA GLY A 224 15.55 -11.17 -8.74
C GLY A 224 15.25 -11.54 -10.19
N LYS A 225 14.70 -12.75 -10.40
CA LYS A 225 14.19 -13.20 -11.71
C LYS A 225 12.79 -12.66 -11.99
N GLU A 226 11.95 -12.59 -10.95
CA GLU A 226 10.59 -12.07 -11.04
C GLU A 226 10.61 -10.53 -10.93
N THR A 227 9.69 -9.88 -11.63
CA THR A 227 9.49 -8.42 -11.51
C THR A 227 8.90 -8.08 -10.13
N PRO A 228 9.53 -7.21 -9.33
CA PRO A 228 8.98 -6.85 -8.03
C PRO A 228 7.70 -6.01 -8.15
N SER A 229 6.71 -6.30 -7.30
CA SER A 229 5.42 -5.59 -7.25
C SER A 229 5.33 -4.66 -6.03
N LEU A 230 4.99 -3.39 -6.23
CA LEU A 230 5.00 -2.36 -5.19
C LEU A 230 3.62 -1.71 -5.00
N LEU A 231 2.96 -1.99 -3.87
CA LEU A 231 1.73 -1.29 -3.48
C LEU A 231 2.09 0.05 -2.81
N VAL A 232 1.55 1.16 -3.32
CA VAL A 232 1.79 2.51 -2.78
C VAL A 232 0.50 3.14 -2.30
N VAL A 233 0.20 2.96 -1.01
CA VAL A 233 -0.98 3.53 -0.35
C VAL A 233 -0.66 4.96 0.08
N SER A 234 -0.79 5.91 -0.86
CA SER A 234 -0.52 7.34 -0.72
C SER A 234 -1.36 8.15 -1.71
N ASP A 235 -1.69 9.40 -1.37
CA ASP A 235 -2.24 10.36 -2.34
C ASP A 235 -1.17 11.08 -3.16
N PHE A 236 0.12 10.83 -2.89
CA PHE A 236 1.29 11.41 -3.55
C PHE A 236 1.44 12.94 -3.34
N GLU A 237 0.91 13.49 -2.24
CA GLU A 237 1.18 14.86 -1.80
C GLU A 237 2.59 14.97 -1.15
N GLN A 238 3.64 15.33 -1.92
CA GLN A 238 5.00 15.54 -1.37
C GLN A 238 5.08 16.85 -0.56
N ALA A 239 5.43 16.77 0.72
CA ALA A 239 5.52 17.89 1.66
C ALA A 239 6.51 17.61 2.81
N ASP A 240 7.80 17.68 2.51
CA ASP A 240 8.89 17.42 3.45
C ASP A 240 9.52 18.72 4.01
N LYS A 241 10.84 18.77 4.26
CA LYS A 241 11.56 19.97 4.74
C LYS A 241 12.16 20.83 3.64
N GLU A 242 12.48 20.22 2.51
CA GLU A 242 13.25 20.80 1.41
C GLU A 242 12.33 21.05 0.20
N PHE A 243 11.30 20.21 0.02
CA PHE A 243 10.33 20.33 -1.07
C PHE A 243 8.87 20.26 -0.57
N THR A 244 8.01 21.07 -1.17
CA THR A 244 6.55 20.95 -1.06
C THR A 244 5.95 21.09 -2.45
N LEU A 245 5.22 20.06 -2.88
CA LEU A 245 4.52 20.03 -4.15
C LEU A 245 3.42 21.09 -4.17
N ARG A 246 3.37 21.85 -5.28
CA ARG A 246 2.40 22.91 -5.47
C ARG A 246 2.00 22.96 -6.93
N VAL A 247 0.77 22.55 -7.22
CA VAL A 247 0.15 22.52 -8.55
C VAL A 247 0.48 23.74 -9.43
N ARG A 248 0.43 24.96 -8.88
CA ARG A 248 0.70 26.22 -9.60
C ARG A 248 2.17 26.37 -10.06
N GLU A 249 3.10 25.72 -9.38
CA GLU A 249 4.55 25.74 -9.64
C GLU A 249 4.99 24.59 -10.57
N ILE A 250 4.03 23.76 -11.02
CA ILE A 250 4.21 22.66 -12.01
C ILE A 250 3.21 22.74 -13.17
N ALA A 251 2.56 23.90 -13.35
CA ALA A 251 1.43 24.07 -14.29
C ALA A 251 1.84 24.11 -15.77
N THR A 252 3.13 24.28 -16.07
CA THR A 252 3.71 24.21 -17.42
C THR A 252 4.83 23.18 -17.46
N GLU A 253 5.17 22.69 -18.64
CA GLU A 253 6.27 21.75 -18.86
C GLU A 253 7.60 22.23 -18.25
N GLU A 254 8.04 23.43 -18.63
CA GLU A 254 9.28 24.05 -18.16
C GLU A 254 9.28 24.32 -16.64
N SER A 255 8.11 24.51 -16.00
CA SER A 255 8.04 24.65 -14.52
C SER A 255 8.06 23.30 -13.82
N ARG A 256 7.36 22.31 -14.39
CA ARG A 256 7.33 20.91 -13.94
C ARG A 256 8.70 20.25 -14.00
N GLU A 257 9.41 20.34 -15.12
CA GLU A 257 10.76 19.77 -15.30
C GLU A 257 11.73 20.29 -14.23
N ARG A 258 11.76 21.62 -14.01
CA ARG A 258 12.57 22.23 -12.94
C ARG A 258 12.14 21.77 -11.54
N ALA A 259 10.86 21.57 -11.29
CA ALA A 259 10.38 21.06 -10.00
C ALA A 259 10.76 19.59 -9.80
N VAL A 260 10.73 18.77 -10.86
CA VAL A 260 11.21 17.37 -10.86
C VAL A 260 12.71 17.33 -10.58
N ASP A 261 13.52 18.11 -11.31
CA ASP A 261 14.96 18.17 -11.09
C ASP A 261 15.32 18.73 -9.69
N THR A 262 14.55 19.68 -9.16
CA THR A 262 14.72 20.19 -7.79
C THR A 262 14.40 19.14 -6.73
N LEU A 263 13.32 18.36 -6.92
CA LEU A 263 12.93 17.30 -5.99
C LEU A 263 13.90 16.10 -6.03
N LEU A 264 14.43 15.76 -7.22
CA LEU A 264 15.32 14.62 -7.40
C LEU A 264 16.80 14.94 -7.12
N GLY A 265 17.23 16.20 -7.26
CA GLY A 265 18.63 16.68 -7.24
C GLY A 265 19.64 15.84 -6.43
N ASP A 266 19.81 16.16 -5.15
CA ASP A 266 20.72 15.41 -4.24
C ASP A 266 20.12 14.09 -3.74
N ARG A 267 18.83 13.83 -3.98
CA ARG A 267 18.12 12.61 -3.55
C ARG A 267 18.34 11.42 -4.48
N GLY A 268 18.67 11.70 -5.74
CA GLY A 268 18.67 10.74 -6.83
C GLY A 268 17.26 10.36 -7.29
N VAL A 269 17.24 9.49 -8.30
CA VAL A 269 16.03 8.81 -8.78
C VAL A 269 15.77 7.59 -7.87
N PRO A 270 14.53 7.35 -7.38
CA PRO A 270 14.26 6.21 -6.51
C PRO A 270 14.50 4.87 -7.23
N GLY A 271 15.03 3.88 -6.51
CA GLY A 271 15.48 2.57 -7.02
C GLY A 271 14.38 1.60 -7.48
N ILE A 272 13.28 2.11 -8.04
CA ILE A 272 12.08 1.33 -8.44
C ILE A 272 12.06 0.97 -9.94
N ALA A 273 13.22 0.99 -10.61
CA ALA A 273 13.33 0.78 -12.05
C ALA A 273 12.91 -0.64 -12.45
N GLY A 274 11.99 -0.72 -13.42
CA GLY A 274 11.39 -1.97 -13.88
C GLY A 274 10.39 -2.61 -12.91
N MET A 275 10.14 -2.04 -11.72
CA MET A 275 9.13 -2.55 -10.79
C MET A 275 7.71 -2.24 -11.27
N ASP A 276 6.78 -3.14 -10.98
CA ASP A 276 5.35 -2.95 -11.20
C ASP A 276 4.74 -2.20 -10.01
N VAL A 277 4.39 -0.93 -10.21
CA VAL A 277 3.93 0.00 -9.17
C VAL A 277 2.42 0.16 -9.23
N TYR A 278 1.77 -0.02 -8.08
CA TYR A 278 0.33 -0.03 -7.89
C TYR A 278 -0.08 1.07 -6.88
N PRO A 279 -0.36 2.31 -7.34
CA PRO A 279 -0.82 3.39 -6.48
C PRO A 279 -2.22 3.13 -5.91
N VAL A 280 -2.49 3.59 -4.69
CA VAL A 280 -3.81 3.53 -4.04
C VAL A 280 -4.10 4.87 -3.36
N GLY A 281 -5.02 5.64 -3.94
CA GLY A 281 -5.40 6.98 -3.46
C GLY A 281 -4.72 8.14 -4.21
N TYR A 282 -3.90 7.85 -5.21
CA TYR A 282 -3.15 8.81 -6.03
C TYR A 282 -3.99 10.01 -6.46
N GLY A 283 -3.57 11.22 -6.07
CA GLY A 283 -4.21 12.47 -6.49
C GLY A 283 -5.67 12.64 -6.05
N MET A 284 -6.18 11.86 -5.08
CA MET A 284 -7.54 12.00 -4.57
C MET A 284 -7.81 13.40 -3.97
N SER A 285 -6.77 14.13 -3.54
CA SER A 285 -6.87 15.54 -3.11
C SER A 285 -7.28 16.52 -4.22
N HIS A 286 -7.18 16.10 -5.50
CA HIS A 286 -7.45 16.89 -6.70
C HIS A 286 -8.57 16.32 -7.59
N ASP A 287 -9.26 15.24 -7.20
CA ASP A 287 -10.15 14.46 -8.06
C ASP A 287 -11.29 15.30 -8.70
N ALA A 288 -11.92 16.17 -7.90
CA ALA A 288 -12.97 17.09 -8.31
C ALA A 288 -12.48 18.29 -9.13
N LYS A 289 -11.18 18.36 -9.46
CA LYS A 289 -10.54 19.51 -10.10
C LYS A 289 -9.57 19.11 -11.22
N PRO A 290 -10.04 18.89 -12.46
CA PRO A 290 -9.18 18.55 -13.60
C PRO A 290 -8.12 19.60 -13.99
N SER A 291 -8.19 20.82 -13.45
CA SER A 291 -7.14 21.84 -13.56
C SER A 291 -6.00 21.66 -12.55
N GLU A 292 -6.24 21.02 -11.40
CA GLU A 292 -5.22 20.68 -10.42
C GLU A 292 -4.65 19.27 -10.67
N TYR A 293 -5.52 18.30 -10.99
CA TYR A 293 -5.11 16.91 -11.22
C TYR A 293 -4.15 16.74 -12.41
N ARG A 294 -4.40 17.37 -13.56
CA ARG A 294 -3.58 17.14 -14.78
C ARG A 294 -2.09 17.50 -14.63
N PRO A 295 -1.69 18.69 -14.11
CA PRO A 295 -0.27 18.98 -13.90
C PRO A 295 0.35 18.11 -12.79
N PHE A 296 -0.41 17.78 -11.73
CA PHE A 296 0.02 16.83 -10.70
C PHE A 296 0.32 15.44 -11.28
N ASP A 297 -0.57 14.93 -12.13
CA ASP A 297 -0.45 13.64 -12.80
C ASP A 297 0.72 13.62 -13.77
N ALA A 298 0.95 14.71 -14.51
CA ALA A 298 2.12 14.86 -15.36
C ALA A 298 3.44 14.88 -14.56
N PHE A 299 3.47 15.54 -13.38
CA PHE A 299 4.65 15.61 -12.52
C PHE A 299 5.06 14.23 -12.00
N TRP A 300 4.11 13.46 -11.47
CA TRP A 300 4.37 12.11 -10.99
C TRP A 300 4.62 11.11 -12.12
N SER A 301 3.96 11.25 -13.28
CA SER A 301 4.28 10.44 -14.47
C SER A 301 5.70 10.70 -14.98
N GLU A 302 6.16 11.96 -14.96
CA GLU A 302 7.55 12.29 -15.32
C GLU A 302 8.54 11.66 -14.34
N ILE A 303 8.25 11.65 -13.03
CA ILE A 303 9.11 11.01 -12.03
C ILE A 303 9.10 9.48 -12.16
N LEU A 304 7.93 8.85 -12.05
CA LEU A 304 7.80 7.39 -11.93
C LEU A 304 8.13 6.66 -13.22
N THR A 305 7.45 7.03 -14.31
CA THR A 305 7.61 6.39 -15.62
C THR A 305 8.75 7.05 -16.42
N GLY A 306 8.87 8.37 -16.33
CA GLY A 306 9.86 9.16 -17.09
C GLY A 306 11.30 9.01 -16.59
N ARG A 307 11.58 9.32 -15.32
CA ARG A 307 12.92 9.26 -14.72
C ARG A 307 13.23 7.88 -14.12
N ALA A 308 12.33 7.36 -13.27
CA ALA A 308 12.55 6.13 -12.49
C ALA A 308 12.30 4.83 -13.26
N LYS A 309 11.62 4.87 -14.42
CA LYS A 309 11.34 3.71 -15.28
C LYS A 309 10.56 2.59 -14.59
N ALA A 310 9.67 2.93 -13.65
CA ALA A 310 8.68 2.01 -13.12
C ALA A 310 7.54 1.77 -14.13
N HIS A 311 6.88 0.61 -14.05
CA HIS A 311 5.61 0.38 -14.75
C HIS A 311 4.47 0.76 -13.79
N VAL A 312 3.78 1.87 -14.05
CA VAL A 312 2.67 2.32 -13.19
C VAL A 312 1.36 1.72 -13.70
N HIS A 313 0.67 1.00 -12.83
CA HIS A 313 -0.60 0.32 -13.10
C HIS A 313 -1.78 1.02 -12.40
N ASP A 314 -2.95 1.00 -13.02
CA ASP A 314 -4.13 1.76 -12.56
C ASP A 314 -5.12 0.95 -11.69
N ASP A 315 -4.91 -0.36 -11.51
CA ASP A 315 -5.91 -1.32 -10.99
C ASP A 315 -6.51 -0.94 -9.63
N TYR A 316 -5.71 -0.36 -8.74
CA TYR A 316 -6.10 0.00 -7.36
C TYR A 316 -6.16 1.53 -7.13
N ARG A 317 -6.11 2.34 -8.20
CA ARG A 317 -5.77 3.79 -8.13
C ARG A 317 -6.71 4.65 -7.30
N LYS A 318 -7.97 4.23 -7.10
CA LYS A 318 -9.08 5.06 -6.55
C LYS A 318 -9.72 4.52 -5.28
#